data_AF-A6WGP5-F1
#
_entry.id   AF-A6WGP5-F1
#
_cell.length_a   1.000
_cell.length_b   1.000
_cell.length_c   1.000
_cell.angle_alpha   90.00
_cell.angle_beta   90.00
_cell.angle_gamma   90.00
#
_symmetry.space_group_name_H-M   'P 1'
#
loop_
_entity.id
_entity.type
_entity.pdbx_description
1 polymer ?
#
loop_
_entity_poly.entity_id
_entity_poly.type
_entity_poly.pdbx_seq_one_letter_code
_entity_poly.pdbx_strand_id
1 'polypeptide(L)'
;MRIKHVVRSLYPVVALAVAVGCSTPDESRSTRDWAADYCPQPSGEDQTVAIDWVPFVVVDGVTYSTDYSPGSVLSEEQVGDVVASVRCRIKDIVFDPEFVPREGDAAYLPIGTEVHAVAGSSVTTRVAALEDGTWRVYEADRGAAEVGG
;
A
#
# COMPACT_ATOMS: atom_id res chain seq x y z
N MET A 1 25.28 -19.14 -74.81
CA MET A 1 26.36 -18.13 -74.78
C MET A 1 25.78 -16.78 -75.17
N ARG A 2 26.16 -15.71 -74.44
CA ARG A 2 25.75 -14.29 -74.50
C ARG A 2 24.50 -13.85 -73.69
N ILE A 3 24.83 -13.63 -72.42
CA ILE A 3 24.29 -12.69 -71.44
C ILE A 3 24.10 -11.28 -72.06
N LYS A 4 22.98 -10.62 -71.73
CA LYS A 4 22.91 -9.14 -71.64
C LYS A 4 22.18 -8.76 -70.35
N HIS A 5 22.95 -8.21 -69.42
CA HIS A 5 22.49 -7.56 -68.21
C HIS A 5 21.63 -6.33 -68.54
N VAL A 6 20.51 -6.17 -67.84
CA VAL A 6 19.88 -4.86 -67.64
C VAL A 6 19.81 -4.63 -66.14
N VAL A 7 20.70 -3.75 -65.69
CA VAL A 7 20.73 -3.16 -64.36
C VAL A 7 19.48 -2.30 -64.20
N ARG A 8 18.66 -2.59 -63.19
CA ARG A 8 17.62 -1.66 -62.72
C ARG A 8 17.76 -1.47 -61.22
N SER A 9 18.49 -0.40 -60.91
CA SER A 9 18.25 0.58 -59.85
C SER A 9 17.51 0.08 -58.61
N LEU A 10 18.29 -0.13 -57.55
CA LEU A 10 17.83 -0.21 -56.18
C LEU A 10 17.33 1.17 -55.73
N TYR A 11 16.06 1.27 -55.34
CA TYR A 11 15.58 2.32 -54.45
C TYR A 11 15.28 1.67 -53.10
N PRO A 12 15.95 2.07 -52.00
CA PRO A 12 15.51 1.66 -50.68
C PRO A 12 14.22 2.43 -50.36
N VAL A 13 13.08 1.74 -50.35
CA VAL A 13 11.89 2.25 -49.68
C VAL A 13 12.16 2.13 -48.19
N VAL A 14 12.50 3.28 -47.58
CA VAL A 14 12.58 3.45 -46.13
C VAL A 14 11.17 3.25 -45.59
N ALA A 15 10.91 2.07 -45.01
CA ALA A 15 9.69 1.82 -44.26
C ALA A 15 9.84 2.49 -42.88
N LEU A 16 9.14 3.60 -42.70
CA LEU A 16 9.02 4.29 -41.41
C LEU A 16 8.12 3.43 -40.50
N ALA A 17 8.71 2.69 -39.57
CA ALA A 17 7.96 1.98 -38.54
C ALA A 17 7.43 3.00 -37.52
N VAL A 18 6.13 3.26 -37.53
CA VAL A 18 5.47 4.06 -36.49
C VAL A 18 5.36 3.18 -35.26
N ALA A 19 6.19 3.45 -34.25
CA ALA A 19 6.03 2.86 -32.93
C ALA A 19 4.75 3.42 -32.30
N VAL A 20 3.68 2.63 -32.31
CA VAL A 20 2.50 2.86 -31.47
C VAL A 20 2.94 2.60 -30.04
N GLY A 21 3.37 3.64 -29.34
CA GLY A 21 3.60 3.59 -27.90
C GLY A 21 2.26 3.39 -27.19
N CYS A 22 2.00 2.19 -26.69
CA CYS A 22 0.96 1.97 -25.71
C CYS A 22 1.40 2.69 -24.42
N SER A 23 0.89 3.90 -24.20
CA SER A 23 0.97 4.55 -22.90
C SER A 23 0.00 3.84 -21.97
N THR A 24 0.48 2.90 -21.16
CA THR A 24 -0.26 2.45 -19.99
C THR A 24 -0.46 3.66 -19.06
N PRO A 25 -1.69 3.98 -18.63
CA PRO A 25 -1.88 4.98 -17.60
C PRO A 25 -1.11 4.55 -16.35
N ASP A 26 -0.26 5.45 -15.86
CA ASP A 26 0.58 5.26 -14.68
C ASP A 26 -0.30 5.27 -13.42
N GLU A 27 -0.84 4.11 -13.04
CA GLU A 27 -1.64 3.89 -11.82
C GLU A 27 -0.91 4.41 -10.56
N SER A 28 0.43 4.38 -10.60
CA SER A 28 1.35 4.87 -9.57
C SER A 28 1.29 6.37 -9.29
N ARG A 29 0.81 7.20 -10.22
CA ARG A 29 0.65 8.65 -10.00
C ARG A 29 -0.64 8.94 -9.27
N SER A 30 -1.72 8.29 -9.70
CA SER A 30 -3.03 8.40 -9.03
C SER A 30 -2.93 8.00 -7.56
N THR A 31 -2.09 7.02 -7.21
CA THR A 31 -1.94 6.57 -5.83
C THR A 31 -1.20 7.54 -4.92
N ARG A 32 -0.18 8.22 -5.44
CA ARG A 32 0.55 9.26 -4.70
C ARG A 32 -0.27 10.52 -4.50
N ASP A 33 -1.09 10.89 -5.48
CA ASP A 33 -1.90 12.10 -5.42
C ASP A 33 -3.01 11.97 -4.36
N TRP A 34 -3.73 10.84 -4.29
CA TRP A 34 -4.76 10.66 -3.24
C TRP A 34 -4.15 10.52 -1.84
N ALA A 35 -2.96 9.92 -1.74
CA ALA A 35 -2.26 9.76 -0.47
C ALA A 35 -1.82 11.12 0.12
N ALA A 36 -1.35 12.02 -0.75
CA ALA A 36 -0.97 13.37 -0.35
C ALA A 36 -2.16 14.19 0.19
N ASP A 37 -3.36 13.98 -0.38
CA ASP A 37 -4.59 14.65 0.06
C ASP A 37 -5.19 14.01 1.34
N TYR A 38 -4.99 12.70 1.54
CA TYR A 38 -5.54 11.96 2.67
C TYR A 38 -4.73 12.13 3.96
N CYS A 39 -3.40 12.08 3.83
CA CYS A 39 -2.52 12.16 4.97
C CYS A 39 -2.55 13.55 5.62
N PRO A 40 -2.51 13.63 6.96
CA PRO A 40 -2.25 14.90 7.62
C PRO A 40 -0.95 15.48 7.07
N GLN A 41 -0.97 16.76 6.72
CA GLN A 41 0.25 17.45 6.33
C GLN A 41 1.18 17.49 7.54
N PRO A 42 2.49 17.29 7.37
CA PRO A 42 3.43 17.43 8.46
C PRO A 42 3.29 18.84 9.03
N SER A 43 2.82 18.94 10.28
CA SER A 43 2.66 20.22 10.97
C SER A 43 4.05 20.83 11.18
N GLY A 44 4.37 21.86 10.39
CA GLY A 44 5.69 22.49 10.36
C GLY A 44 6.06 23.32 11.59
N GLU A 45 5.37 23.15 12.72
CA GLU A 45 5.66 23.86 13.96
C GLU A 45 5.98 22.84 15.05
N ASP A 46 7.26 22.83 15.43
CA ASP A 46 7.89 22.05 16.49
C ASP A 46 7.75 20.52 16.41
N GLN A 47 8.63 19.91 15.59
CA GLN A 47 9.08 18.51 15.75
C GLN A 47 9.86 18.29 17.06
N THR A 48 9.40 18.88 18.16
CA THR A 48 10.02 18.78 19.49
C THR A 48 9.54 17.54 20.25
N VAL A 49 8.49 16.89 19.75
CA VAL A 49 7.92 15.67 20.29
C VAL A 49 8.30 14.49 19.39
N ALA A 50 8.90 13.47 19.98
CA ALA A 50 9.08 12.17 19.35
C ALA A 50 8.01 11.22 19.91
N ILE A 51 7.24 10.60 19.03
CA ILE A 51 6.20 9.62 19.39
C ILE A 51 6.71 8.23 19.03
N ASP A 52 6.70 7.33 20.02
CA ASP A 52 6.97 5.91 19.83
C ASP A 52 5.66 5.18 19.54
N TRP A 53 5.38 4.96 18.26
CA TRP A 53 4.14 4.33 17.83
C TRP A 53 4.19 2.81 18.09
N VAL A 54 3.11 2.27 18.64
CA VAL A 54 2.83 0.84 18.52
C VAL A 54 2.46 0.51 17.07
N PRO A 55 2.80 -0.68 16.54
CA PRO A 55 2.38 -1.07 15.20
C PRO A 55 0.87 -1.25 15.15
N PHE A 56 0.20 -0.48 14.30
CA PHE A 56 -1.24 -0.58 14.11
C PHE A 56 -1.68 -0.31 12.66
N VAL A 57 -2.90 -0.71 12.36
CA VAL A 57 -3.69 -0.28 11.20
C VAL A 57 -5.15 -0.08 11.62
N VAL A 58 -5.82 0.95 11.09
CA VAL A 58 -7.25 1.18 11.32
C VAL A 58 -8.05 0.72 10.10
N VAL A 59 -8.99 -0.19 10.32
CA VAL A 59 -9.88 -0.74 9.28
C VAL A 59 -11.31 -0.79 9.81
N ASP A 60 -12.24 -0.25 9.04
CA ASP A 60 -13.67 -0.14 9.39
C ASP A 60 -13.89 0.45 10.81
N GLY A 61 -13.08 1.46 11.16
CA GLY A 61 -13.11 2.11 12.47
C GLY A 61 -12.56 1.28 13.64
N VAL A 62 -12.02 0.09 13.39
CA VAL A 62 -11.36 -0.75 14.39
C VAL A 62 -9.85 -0.60 14.26
N THR A 63 -9.17 -0.33 15.39
CA THR A 63 -7.71 -0.34 15.46
C THR A 63 -7.23 -1.77 15.68
N TYR A 64 -6.34 -2.24 14.83
CA TYR A 64 -5.68 -3.54 14.98
C TYR A 64 -4.20 -3.34 15.26
N SER A 65 -3.62 -4.12 16.16
CA SER A 65 -2.19 -4.06 16.49
C SER A 65 -1.52 -5.43 16.40
N THR A 66 -0.19 -5.44 16.25
CA THR A 66 0.60 -6.67 16.26
C THR A 66 1.70 -6.58 17.31
N ASP A 67 1.99 -7.67 18.00
CA ASP A 67 3.07 -7.72 19.00
C ASP A 67 4.39 -8.23 18.41
N TYR A 68 4.42 -8.51 17.11
CA TYR A 68 5.53 -9.12 16.39
C TYR A 68 5.98 -10.50 16.94
N SER A 69 5.14 -11.17 17.74
CA SER A 69 5.45 -12.49 18.27
C SER A 69 5.52 -13.55 17.18
N PRO A 70 6.23 -14.68 17.37
CA PRO A 70 6.25 -15.76 16.39
C PRO A 70 4.86 -16.33 16.06
N GLY A 71 3.91 -16.25 17.01
CA GLY A 71 2.52 -16.66 16.81
C GLY A 71 1.70 -15.72 15.91
N SER A 72 2.21 -14.52 15.63
CA SER A 72 1.59 -13.56 14.70
C SER A 72 1.91 -13.84 13.23
N VAL A 73 2.82 -14.78 12.93
CA VAL A 73 3.23 -15.07 11.55
C VAL A 73 2.25 -16.05 10.90
N LEU A 74 1.81 -15.74 9.68
CA LEU A 74 0.94 -16.60 8.88
C LEU A 74 1.70 -17.23 7.70
N SER A 75 1.25 -18.40 7.27
CA SER A 75 1.52 -18.88 5.92
C SER A 75 0.57 -18.22 4.91
N GLU A 76 0.93 -18.23 3.63
CA GLU A 76 0.09 -17.68 2.55
C GLU A 76 -1.30 -18.33 2.51
N GLU A 77 -1.42 -19.62 2.85
CA GLU A 77 -2.69 -20.36 2.89
C GLU A 77 -3.68 -19.83 3.94
N GLN A 78 -3.20 -19.07 4.92
CA GLN A 78 -4.00 -18.48 5.99
C GLN A 78 -4.46 -17.05 5.67
N VAL A 79 -4.04 -16.49 4.54
CA VAL A 79 -4.36 -15.14 4.08
C VAL A 79 -5.57 -15.20 3.15
N GLY A 80 -6.60 -14.42 3.46
CA GLY A 80 -7.83 -14.32 2.68
C GLY A 80 -7.85 -13.13 1.74
N ASP A 81 -9.07 -12.77 1.32
CA ASP A 81 -9.33 -11.65 0.43
C ASP A 81 -8.89 -10.31 1.05
N VAL A 82 -8.60 -9.34 0.18
CA VAL A 82 -8.34 -7.95 0.56
C VAL A 82 -9.63 -7.34 1.13
N VAL A 83 -9.52 -6.72 2.30
CA VAL A 83 -10.63 -6.06 3.00
C VAL A 83 -10.44 -4.55 3.10
N ALA A 84 -9.19 -4.07 3.04
CA ALA A 84 -8.85 -2.66 3.05
C ALA A 84 -7.47 -2.41 2.43
N SER A 85 -7.12 -1.14 2.27
CA SER A 85 -5.77 -0.72 1.92
C SER A 85 -5.33 0.45 2.80
N VAL A 86 -4.05 0.46 3.16
CA VAL A 86 -3.46 1.54 3.94
C VAL A 86 -3.47 2.82 3.13
N ARG A 87 -4.03 3.87 3.72
CA ARG A 87 -4.16 5.19 3.11
C ARG A 87 -3.11 6.18 3.58
N CYS A 88 -2.66 6.04 4.82
CA CYS A 88 -1.63 6.90 5.35
C CYS A 88 -0.68 6.16 6.29
N ARG A 89 0.62 6.41 6.14
CA ARG A 89 1.64 5.99 7.12
C ARG A 89 2.01 7.16 8.01
N ILE A 90 1.69 7.07 9.30
CA ILE A 90 1.75 8.25 10.18
C ILE A 90 3.09 8.47 10.90
N LYS A 91 3.94 7.44 11.06
CA LYS A 91 5.13 7.52 11.93
C LYS A 91 6.09 8.69 11.64
N ASP A 92 6.15 9.13 10.38
CA ASP A 92 7.11 10.14 9.91
C ASP A 92 6.49 11.53 9.75
N ILE A 93 5.17 11.67 9.96
CA ILE A 93 4.42 12.90 9.65
C ILE A 93 3.57 13.42 10.81
N VAL A 94 3.26 12.59 11.80
CA VAL A 94 2.49 12.97 13.00
C VAL A 94 3.44 13.12 14.19
N PHE A 95 3.47 14.32 14.76
CA PHE A 95 4.25 14.68 15.95
C PHE A 95 3.36 15.20 17.10
N ASP A 96 2.04 15.19 16.90
CA ASP A 96 1.07 15.65 17.89
C ASP A 96 0.63 14.46 18.79
N PRO A 97 0.88 14.50 20.11
CA PRO A 97 0.44 13.45 21.02
C PRO A 97 -1.09 13.38 21.18
N GLU A 98 -1.82 14.43 20.77
CA GLU A 98 -3.29 14.44 20.74
C GLU A 98 -3.86 13.87 19.43
N PHE A 99 -3.00 13.41 18.51
CA PHE A 99 -3.45 12.80 17.25
C PHE A 99 -4.27 11.52 17.50
N VAL A 100 -5.44 11.47 16.88
CA VAL A 100 -6.33 10.30 16.90
C VAL A 100 -6.26 9.60 15.54
N PRO A 101 -5.81 8.33 15.48
CA PRO A 101 -5.81 7.55 14.25
C PRO A 101 -7.20 7.42 13.64
N ARG A 102 -7.28 7.42 12.30
CA ARG A 102 -8.52 7.34 11.54
C ARG A 102 -8.44 6.22 10.52
N GLU A 103 -9.56 5.94 9.86
CA GLU A 103 -9.67 4.89 8.83
C GLU A 103 -8.49 4.91 7.85
N GLY A 104 -7.89 3.75 7.58
CA GLY A 104 -6.77 3.62 6.65
C GLY A 104 -5.44 4.20 7.14
N ASP A 105 -5.36 4.75 8.35
CA ASP A 105 -4.08 5.10 8.96
C ASP A 105 -3.37 3.83 9.43
N ALA A 106 -2.05 3.79 9.26
CA ALA A 106 -1.18 2.79 9.83
C ALA A 106 0.07 3.46 10.41
N ALA A 107 0.59 2.91 11.51
CA ALA A 107 1.85 3.42 12.08
C ALA A 107 3.02 3.21 11.11
N TYR A 108 3.24 1.95 10.69
CA TYR A 108 4.44 1.56 9.96
C TYR A 108 4.20 1.03 8.55
N LEU A 109 3.00 0.49 8.26
CA LEU A 109 2.69 -0.08 6.95
C LEU A 109 2.76 1.01 5.86
N PRO A 110 3.43 0.75 4.73
CA PRO A 110 3.43 1.67 3.60
C PRO A 110 2.03 1.98 3.07
N ILE A 111 1.89 3.16 2.48
CA ILE A 111 0.68 3.53 1.74
C ILE A 111 0.48 2.55 0.59
N GLY A 112 -0.76 2.09 0.41
CA GLY A 112 -1.15 1.10 -0.58
C GLY A 112 -0.95 -0.34 -0.14
N THR A 113 -0.39 -0.61 1.05
CA THR A 113 -0.35 -1.97 1.59
C THR A 113 -1.78 -2.52 1.73
N GLU A 114 -2.01 -3.68 1.14
CA GLU A 114 -3.28 -4.39 1.26
C GLU A 114 -3.41 -5.01 2.66
N VAL A 115 -4.60 -4.90 3.22
CA VAL A 115 -5.00 -5.55 4.46
C VAL A 115 -5.99 -6.65 4.10
N HIS A 116 -5.73 -7.85 4.61
CA HIS A 116 -6.42 -9.07 4.23
C HIS A 116 -7.21 -9.65 5.40
N ALA A 117 -8.25 -10.41 5.08
CA ALA A 117 -8.89 -11.30 6.05
C ALA A 117 -7.92 -12.42 6.48
N VAL A 118 -8.11 -12.96 7.69
CA VAL A 118 -7.40 -14.16 8.16
C VAL A 118 -8.33 -15.36 8.07
N ALA A 119 -7.90 -16.43 7.42
CA ALA A 119 -8.69 -17.64 7.26
C ALA A 119 -9.15 -18.19 8.63
N GLY A 120 -10.44 -18.50 8.73
CA GLY A 120 -11.03 -19.01 9.97
C GLY A 120 -11.22 -17.97 11.09
N SER A 121 -10.95 -16.69 10.84
CA SER A 121 -11.20 -15.60 11.79
C SER A 121 -12.19 -14.57 11.23
N SER A 122 -12.90 -13.86 12.11
CA SER A 122 -13.70 -12.70 11.70
C SER A 122 -12.79 -11.51 11.44
N VAL A 123 -13.07 -10.75 10.39
CA VAL A 123 -12.35 -9.49 10.08
C VAL A 123 -12.43 -8.50 11.23
N THR A 124 -13.52 -8.53 12.02
CA THR A 124 -13.69 -7.69 13.23
C THR A 124 -12.79 -8.10 14.41
N THR A 125 -12.04 -9.19 14.28
CA THR A 125 -11.16 -9.71 15.35
C THR A 125 -9.70 -9.76 14.93
N ARG A 126 -9.44 -10.13 13.67
CA ARG A 126 -8.09 -10.30 13.13
C ARG A 126 -8.07 -9.97 11.66
N VAL A 127 -7.01 -9.28 11.26
CA VAL A 127 -6.64 -9.01 9.87
C VAL A 127 -5.17 -9.35 9.66
N ALA A 128 -4.72 -9.39 8.41
CA ALA A 128 -3.33 -9.64 8.06
C ALA A 128 -2.78 -8.57 7.12
N ALA A 129 -1.49 -8.29 7.23
CA ALA A 129 -0.76 -7.46 6.28
C ALA A 129 0.62 -8.09 6.01
N LEU A 130 1.13 -7.86 4.79
CA LEU A 130 2.48 -8.27 4.41
C LEU A 130 3.47 -7.18 4.81
N GLU A 131 4.42 -7.53 5.68
CA GLU A 131 5.45 -6.62 6.15
C GLU A 131 6.82 -7.29 5.99
N ASP A 132 7.71 -6.67 5.22
CA ASP A 132 9.05 -7.20 4.93
C ASP A 132 9.05 -8.67 4.45
N GLY A 133 8.06 -9.03 3.63
CA GLY A 133 7.91 -10.39 3.09
C GLY A 133 7.33 -11.40 4.10
N THR A 134 6.90 -10.96 5.27
CA THR A 134 6.28 -11.80 6.31
C THR A 134 4.81 -11.41 6.48
N TRP A 135 3.90 -12.38 6.32
CA TRP A 135 2.50 -12.17 6.65
C TRP A 135 2.32 -12.12 8.16
N ARG A 136 1.77 -11.01 8.66
CA ARG A 136 1.55 -10.78 10.09
C ARG A 136 0.09 -10.58 10.40
N VAL A 137 -0.37 -11.21 11.48
CA VAL A 137 -1.66 -10.98 12.11
C VAL A 137 -1.62 -9.67 12.88
N TYR A 138 -2.65 -8.87 12.67
CA TYR A 138 -3.01 -7.75 13.52
C TYR A 138 -4.33 -8.10 14.22
N GLU A 139 -4.36 -7.98 15.55
CA GLU A 139 -5.53 -8.27 16.38
C GLU A 139 -6.27 -6.98 16.73
N ALA A 140 -7.61 -7.03 16.69
CA ALA A 140 -8.44 -5.90 17.07
C ALA A 140 -8.19 -5.51 18.54
N ASP A 141 -7.90 -4.24 18.77
CA ASP A 141 -7.83 -3.69 20.11
C ASP A 141 -9.24 -3.69 20.71
N ARG A 142 -9.44 -4.46 21.78
CA ARG A 142 -10.72 -4.55 22.47
C ARG A 142 -11.01 -3.31 23.31
N GLY A 143 -10.06 -2.38 23.45
CA GLY A 143 -10.19 -1.17 24.27
C GLY A 143 -11.15 -0.10 23.73
N ALA A 144 -11.55 -0.14 22.46
CA ALA A 144 -12.40 0.90 21.87
C ALA A 144 -13.92 0.66 22.06
N ALA A 145 -14.34 -0.50 22.55
CA ALA A 145 -15.76 -0.84 22.69
C ALA A 145 -16.43 -0.35 23.99
N GLU A 146 -15.69 0.20 24.95
CA GLU A 146 -16.23 0.48 26.30
C GLU A 146 -16.35 1.97 26.71
N VAL A 147 -16.02 2.93 25.85
CA VAL A 147 -16.19 4.37 26.15
C VAL A 147 -17.41 4.96 25.43
N GLY A 148 -18.59 4.54 25.87
CA GLY A 148 -19.86 5.06 25.37
C GLY A 148 -21.04 4.68 26.27
N GLY A 149 -21.04 5.15 27.51
CA GLY A 149 -22.16 5.07 28.46
C GLY A 149 -22.46 6.42 29.07
#